data_AF-A0A9R1WT63-F1
#
_entry.id   AF-A0A9R1WT63-F1
#
_cell.length_a   1.000
_cell.length_b   1.000
_cell.length_c   1.000
_cell.angle_alpha   90.00
_cell.angle_beta   90.00
_cell.angle_gamma   90.00
#
_symmetry.space_group_name_H-M   'P 1'
#
loop_
_entity.id
_entity.type
_entity.pdbx_description
1 polymer ?
#
loop_
_entity_poly.entity_id
_entity_poly.type
_entity_poly.pdbx_seq_one_letter_code
_entity_poly.pdbx_strand_id
1 'polypeptide(L)'
;MSRPQRSDSLKEQWYPCILSTNMYRAPIYPHKLSSTDYLLIRSPKEKLSLRRIDRIYVVGQQEPHMEVMSPISKGVQMYNMNRLLVSMYREFRALQKRGLTPAIRANELSARFANVAEVSLRKRLKLLCDFQRGSWVMKRNFRIPLEDELRRMVCAFESLLA
;
A
#
# COMPACT_ATOMS: atom_id res chain seq x y z
N MET A 1 17.39 -65.00 13.90
CA MET A 1 16.77 -63.99 13.00
C MET A 1 16.87 -62.64 13.68
N SER A 2 17.91 -61.88 13.35
CA SER A 2 18.19 -60.54 13.86
C SER A 2 17.24 -59.54 13.21
N ARG A 3 16.50 -58.76 14.02
CA ARG A 3 15.71 -57.62 13.55
C ARG A 3 16.63 -56.64 12.83
N PRO A 4 16.28 -56.12 11.64
CA PRO A 4 17.04 -55.03 11.05
C PRO A 4 16.82 -53.79 11.92
N GLN A 5 17.92 -53.25 12.45
CA GLN A 5 17.91 -51.90 12.99
C GLN A 5 17.54 -50.96 11.85
N ARG A 6 16.39 -50.29 11.97
CA ARG A 6 16.10 -49.11 11.16
C ARG A 6 17.20 -48.11 11.49
N SER A 7 18.04 -47.83 10.50
CA SER A 7 18.93 -46.69 10.53
C SER A 7 18.06 -45.45 10.67
N ASP A 8 18.09 -44.83 11.85
CA ASP A 8 17.67 -43.44 12.05
C ASP A 8 18.67 -42.54 11.32
N SER A 9 18.65 -42.59 10.00
CA SER A 9 19.30 -41.61 9.15
C SER A 9 18.49 -40.32 9.28
N LEU A 10 18.92 -39.50 10.26
CA LEU A 10 18.81 -38.06 10.33
C LEU A 10 17.91 -37.47 9.24
N LYS A 11 16.61 -37.36 9.54
CA LYS A 11 15.78 -36.33 8.93
C LYS A 11 16.35 -34.99 9.42
N GLU A 12 17.44 -34.52 8.81
CA GLU A 12 17.67 -33.09 8.69
C GLU A 12 16.53 -32.57 7.84
N GLN A 13 15.39 -32.38 8.49
CA GLN A 13 14.25 -31.72 7.92
C GLN A 13 14.70 -30.27 7.77
N TRP A 14 15.28 -29.96 6.61
CA TRP A 14 15.60 -28.60 6.18
C TRP A 14 14.31 -27.81 6.28
N TYR A 15 14.12 -27.12 7.41
CA TYR A 15 13.02 -26.19 7.55
C TYR A 15 13.26 -25.11 6.49
N PRO A 16 12.37 -24.97 5.50
CA PRO A 16 12.50 -23.87 4.55
C PRO A 16 12.51 -22.57 5.33
N CYS A 17 13.41 -21.66 4.96
CA CYS A 17 13.40 -20.32 5.54
C CYS A 17 12.01 -19.70 5.28
N ILE A 18 11.51 -18.91 6.23
CA ILE A 18 10.14 -18.38 6.16
C ILE A 18 10.22 -16.89 5.86
N LEU A 19 9.56 -16.45 4.79
CA LEU A 19 9.24 -15.04 4.59
C LEU A 19 8.06 -14.70 5.48
N SER A 20 8.23 -13.77 6.42
CA SER A 20 7.17 -13.31 7.30
C SER A 20 6.93 -11.83 7.11
N THR A 21 5.68 -11.46 6.80
CA THR A 21 5.21 -10.08 6.70
C THR A 21 3.97 -9.88 7.57
N ASN A 22 3.46 -8.65 7.62
CA ASN A 22 2.16 -8.39 8.24
C ASN A 22 0.99 -8.97 7.43
N MET A 23 1.17 -9.25 6.13
CA MET A 23 0.12 -9.73 5.25
C MET A 23 0.02 -11.25 5.20
N TYR A 24 1.17 -11.93 5.14
CA TYR A 24 1.25 -13.37 4.97
C TYR A 24 2.61 -13.93 5.43
N ARG A 25 2.64 -15.25 5.60
CA ARG A 25 3.85 -16.07 5.68
C ARG A 25 3.95 -17.00 4.49
N ALA A 26 5.17 -17.29 4.05
CA ALA A 26 5.40 -18.27 3.00
C ALA A 26 6.77 -18.93 3.16
N PRO A 27 6.89 -20.24 2.84
CA PRO A 27 8.20 -20.87 2.74
C PRO A 27 8.95 -20.29 1.54
N ILE A 28 10.26 -20.07 1.69
CA ILE A 28 11.14 -19.61 0.62
C ILE A 28 12.28 -20.59 0.37
N TYR A 29 12.59 -20.80 -0.90
CA TYR A 29 13.61 -21.74 -1.37
C TYR A 29 14.66 -20.98 -2.16
N PRO A 30 15.95 -21.02 -1.79
CA PRO A 30 17.01 -20.38 -2.56
C PRO A 30 17.24 -21.11 -3.89
N HIS A 31 17.44 -20.36 -4.98
CA HIS A 31 17.77 -20.91 -6.29
C HIS A 31 19.08 -20.33 -6.83
N LYS A 32 19.71 -21.05 -7.76
CA LYS A 32 20.90 -20.58 -8.46
C LYS A 32 20.50 -19.57 -9.53
N LEU A 33 21.15 -18.42 -9.51
CA LEU A 33 21.00 -17.38 -10.55
C LEU A 33 21.88 -17.70 -11.74
N SER A 34 21.36 -17.47 -12.95
CA SER A 34 22.18 -17.53 -14.16
C SER A 34 23.27 -16.45 -14.12
N SER A 35 24.43 -16.75 -14.69
CA SER A 35 25.50 -15.76 -14.93
C SER A 35 25.10 -14.71 -15.97
N THR A 36 24.08 -15.00 -16.79
CA THR A 36 23.56 -14.12 -17.84
C THR A 36 22.56 -13.08 -17.34
N ASP A 37 22.02 -13.25 -16.12
CA ASP A 37 20.90 -12.44 -15.66
C ASP A 37 21.36 -11.22 -14.85
N TYR A 38 20.81 -10.06 -15.17
CA TYR A 38 21.14 -8.79 -14.52
C TYR A 38 19.88 -8.00 -14.22
N LEU A 39 19.95 -7.16 -13.19
CA LEU A 39 18.90 -6.21 -12.86
C LEU A 39 19.17 -4.90 -13.61
N LEU A 40 18.34 -4.60 -14.60
CA LEU A 40 18.31 -3.29 -15.25
C LEU A 40 17.38 -2.36 -14.45
N ILE A 41 17.93 -1.24 -13.97
CA ILE A 41 17.20 -0.22 -13.22
C ILE A 41 17.09 1.04 -14.08
N ARG A 42 15.86 1.50 -14.30
CA ARG A 42 15.56 2.80 -14.90
C ARG A 42 15.11 3.76 -13.81
N SER A 43 15.90 4.80 -13.58
CA SER A 43 15.53 5.85 -12.62
C SER A 43 14.49 6.81 -13.20
N PRO A 44 13.74 7.55 -12.36
CA PRO A 44 12.82 8.61 -12.81
C PRO A 44 13.51 9.73 -13.60
N LYS A 45 14.84 9.85 -13.51
CA LYS A 45 15.66 10.81 -14.26
C LYS A 45 16.19 10.22 -15.57
N GLU A 46 15.58 9.14 -16.06
CA GLU A 46 15.97 8.43 -17.29
C GLU A 46 17.37 7.82 -17.31
N LYS A 47 18.09 7.85 -16.18
CA LYS A 47 19.36 7.17 -16.03
C LYS A 47 19.13 5.66 -15.90
N LEU A 48 19.81 4.89 -16.74
CA LEU A 48 19.88 3.43 -16.68
C LEU A 48 21.10 2.99 -15.86
N SER A 49 20.93 1.95 -15.05
CA SER A 49 22.03 1.28 -14.34
C SER A 49 21.81 -0.23 -14.31
N LEU A 50 22.88 -0.99 -14.56
CA LEU A 50 22.89 -2.44 -14.49
C LEU A 50 23.48 -2.89 -13.16
N ARG A 51 22.84 -3.84 -12.47
CA ARG A 51 23.35 -4.44 -11.22
C ARG A 51 23.33 -5.95 -11.31
N ARG A 52 24.31 -6.60 -10.68
CA ARG A 52 24.30 -8.05 -10.47
C ARG A 52 23.22 -8.40 -9.43
N ILE A 53 22.53 -9.51 -9.64
CA ILE A 53 21.56 -10.05 -8.68
C ILE A 53 22.34 -10.96 -7.73
N ASP A 54 22.28 -10.71 -6.43
CA ASP A 54 23.05 -11.47 -5.45
C ASP A 54 22.42 -12.83 -5.13
N ARG A 55 21.09 -12.86 -4.98
CA ARG A 55 20.32 -14.05 -4.58
C ARG A 55 18.92 -14.01 -5.17
N ILE A 56 18.36 -15.18 -5.49
CA ILE A 56 16.97 -15.36 -5.89
C ILE A 56 16.33 -16.45 -5.05
N TYR A 57 15.05 -16.27 -4.75
CA TYR A 57 14.26 -17.20 -3.97
C TYR A 57 12.95 -17.46 -4.68
N VAL A 58 12.50 -18.72 -4.64
CA VAL A 58 11.14 -19.11 -5.00
C VAL A 58 10.30 -19.04 -3.74
N VAL A 59 9.22 -18.26 -3.79
CA VAL A 59 8.24 -18.13 -2.71
C VAL A 59 7.15 -19.16 -2.94
N GLY A 60 6.90 -20.03 -1.96
CA GLY A 60 5.85 -21.03 -2.00
C GLY A 60 4.47 -20.46 -1.70
N GLN A 61 3.53 -21.35 -1.33
CA GLN A 61 2.17 -20.96 -0.99
C GLN A 61 2.13 -19.98 0.20
N GLN A 62 1.33 -18.94 0.06
CA GLN A 62 1.15 -17.92 1.10
C GLN A 62 0.07 -18.37 2.09
N GLU A 63 0.41 -18.33 3.37
CA GLU A 63 -0.50 -18.39 4.50
C GLU A 63 -0.89 -16.95 4.89
N PRO A 64 -2.09 -16.48 4.51
CA PRO A 64 -2.50 -15.10 4.77
C PRO A 64 -2.75 -14.87 6.27
N HIS A 65 -2.24 -13.76 6.77
CA HIS A 65 -2.55 -13.23 8.10
C HIS A 65 -3.64 -12.15 8.06
N MET A 66 -3.99 -11.67 6.86
CA MET A 66 -4.97 -10.62 6.63
C MET A 66 -6.07 -11.12 5.69
N GLU A 67 -7.31 -10.80 6.01
CA GLU A 67 -8.46 -11.11 5.15
C GLU A 67 -8.46 -10.21 3.92
N VAL A 68 -8.60 -10.83 2.74
CA VAL A 68 -8.84 -10.10 1.48
C VAL A 68 -10.26 -9.58 1.47
N MET A 69 -10.39 -8.26 1.51
CA MET A 69 -11.67 -7.57 1.42
C MET A 69 -12.39 -7.87 0.10
N SER A 70 -13.68 -8.18 0.20
CA SER A 70 -14.57 -8.25 -0.95
C SER A 70 -14.73 -6.87 -1.63
N PRO A 71 -14.80 -6.79 -2.97
CA PRO A 71 -14.91 -5.53 -3.72
C PRO A 71 -16.06 -4.60 -3.28
N ILE A 72 -17.17 -5.17 -2.79
CA ILE A 72 -18.39 -4.43 -2.40
C ILE A 72 -18.44 -4.25 -0.87
N SER A 73 -17.41 -4.66 -0.13
CA SER A 73 -17.39 -4.59 1.32
C SER A 73 -17.37 -3.15 1.84
N LYS A 74 -17.90 -2.96 3.05
CA LYS A 74 -17.77 -1.70 3.81
C LYS A 74 -16.30 -1.32 4.02
N GLY A 75 -15.40 -2.31 4.12
CA GLY A 75 -13.95 -2.10 4.23
C GLY A 75 -13.37 -1.37 3.02
N VAL A 76 -13.67 -1.82 1.80
CA VAL A 76 -13.23 -1.17 0.56
C VAL A 76 -13.81 0.25 0.44
N GLN A 77 -15.09 0.43 0.79
CA GLN A 77 -15.72 1.75 0.77
C GLN A 77 -15.04 2.72 1.77
N MET A 78 -14.75 2.25 2.99
CA MET A 78 -14.03 3.02 4.01
C MET A 78 -12.61 3.35 3.54
N TYR A 79 -11.90 2.39 2.97
CA TYR A 79 -10.56 2.60 2.43
C TYR A 79 -10.53 3.66 1.32
N ASN A 80 -11.44 3.57 0.34
CA ASN A 80 -11.55 4.56 -0.73
C ASN A 80 -11.82 5.96 -0.18
N MET A 81 -12.65 6.05 0.86
CA MET A 81 -12.91 7.29 1.58
C MET A 81 -11.67 7.82 2.34
N ASN A 82 -10.94 6.95 3.02
CA ASN A 82 -9.72 7.32 3.74
C ASN A 82 -8.62 7.81 2.78
N ARG A 83 -8.47 7.16 1.62
CA ARG A 83 -7.53 7.62 0.56
C ARG A 83 -7.86 9.00 0.04
N LEU A 84 -9.15 9.25 -0.22
CA LEU A 84 -9.63 10.57 -0.60
C LEU A 84 -9.27 11.61 0.46
N LEU A 85 -9.55 11.33 1.74
CA LEU A 85 -9.26 12.24 2.85
C LEU A 85 -7.76 12.51 3.00
N VAL A 86 -6.91 11.47 2.95
CA VAL A 86 -5.46 11.64 3.00
C VAL A 86 -4.95 12.49 1.85
N SER A 87 -5.46 12.30 0.64
CA SER A 87 -5.11 13.14 -0.51
C SER A 87 -5.49 14.60 -0.28
N MET A 88 -6.71 14.87 0.19
CA MET A 88 -7.16 16.23 0.50
C MET A 88 -6.29 16.89 1.57
N TYR A 89 -6.02 16.20 2.68
CA TYR A 89 -5.20 16.74 3.77
C TYR A 89 -3.76 17.04 3.33
N ARG A 90 -3.16 16.17 2.52
CA ARG A 90 -1.83 16.41 1.95
C ARG A 90 -1.81 17.61 1.02
N GLU A 91 -2.84 17.77 0.20
CA GLU A 91 -2.99 18.90 -0.71
C GLU A 91 -3.18 20.22 0.06
N PHE A 92 -4.04 20.24 1.07
CA PHE A 92 -4.19 21.41 1.95
C PHE A 92 -2.89 21.78 2.64
N ARG A 93 -2.16 20.80 3.19
CA ARG A 93 -0.86 21.05 3.84
C ARG A 93 0.16 21.60 2.84
N ALA A 94 0.19 21.09 1.61
CA ALA A 94 1.08 21.58 0.56
C ALA A 94 0.75 23.03 0.15
N LEU A 95 -0.53 23.38 0.05
CA LEU A 95 -0.96 24.75 -0.25
C LEU A 95 -0.63 25.72 0.90
N GLN A 96 -0.91 25.34 2.15
CA GLN A 96 -0.52 26.13 3.33
C GLN A 96 0.98 26.39 3.38
N LYS A 97 1.80 25.36 3.11
CA LYS A 97 3.26 25.49 3.08
C LYS A 97 3.75 26.46 2.00
N ARG A 98 2.98 26.63 0.92
CA ARG A 98 3.26 27.58 -0.17
C ARG A 98 2.67 28.99 0.09
N GLY A 99 2.01 29.21 1.23
CA GLY A 99 1.31 30.46 1.53
C GLY A 99 0.03 30.68 0.69
N LEU A 100 -0.49 29.62 0.06
CA LEU A 100 -1.69 29.69 -0.76
C LEU A 100 -2.93 29.31 0.05
N THR A 101 -4.08 29.85 -0.34
CA THR A 101 -5.38 29.45 0.20
C THR A 101 -5.59 27.95 -0.07
N PRO A 102 -5.86 27.13 0.98
CA PRO A 102 -6.06 25.68 0.81
C PRO A 102 -7.42 25.42 0.16
N ALA A 103 -7.47 25.43 -1.16
CA ALA A 103 -8.67 25.28 -1.95
C ALA A 103 -8.53 24.10 -2.93
N ILE A 104 -9.59 23.30 -3.07
CA ILE A 104 -9.62 22.15 -3.98
C ILE A 104 -10.85 22.24 -4.89
N ARG A 105 -10.70 21.78 -6.14
CA ARG A 105 -11.80 21.67 -7.10
C ARG A 105 -12.44 20.28 -7.02
N ALA A 106 -13.77 20.23 -6.87
CA ALA A 106 -14.48 18.96 -6.69
C ALA A 106 -14.46 18.07 -7.94
N ASN A 107 -14.44 18.65 -9.14
CA ASN A 107 -14.39 17.91 -10.40
C ASN A 107 -13.07 17.13 -10.55
N GLU A 108 -11.93 17.74 -10.25
CA GLU A 108 -10.62 17.08 -10.26
C GLU A 108 -10.54 15.94 -9.25
N LEU A 109 -11.12 16.18 -8.07
CA LEU A 109 -11.14 15.21 -7.00
C LEU A 109 -12.05 14.00 -7.35
N SER A 110 -13.21 14.25 -7.95
CA SER A 110 -14.12 13.20 -8.45
C SER A 110 -13.46 12.36 -9.54
N ALA A 111 -12.74 12.99 -10.49
CA ALA A 111 -12.02 12.29 -11.55
C ALA A 111 -10.89 11.40 -11.00
N ARG A 112 -10.12 11.89 -10.01
CA ARG A 112 -9.03 11.12 -9.38
C ARG A 112 -9.53 9.97 -8.51
N PHE A 113 -10.72 10.10 -7.91
CA PHE A 113 -11.30 9.13 -6.97
C PHE A 113 -12.65 8.59 -7.46
N ALA A 114 -12.69 8.07 -8.69
CA ALA A 114 -13.91 7.54 -9.32
C ALA A 114 -14.60 6.42 -8.51
N ASN A 115 -13.86 5.70 -7.66
CA ASN A 115 -14.40 4.66 -6.76
C ASN A 115 -15.18 5.21 -5.56
N VAL A 116 -15.21 6.54 -5.37
CA VAL A 116 -15.99 7.21 -4.34
C VAL A 116 -17.20 7.86 -4.98
N ALA A 117 -18.40 7.46 -4.56
CA ALA A 117 -19.63 8.07 -5.03
C ALA A 117 -19.64 9.60 -4.78
N GLU A 118 -20.07 10.37 -5.78
CA GLU A 118 -20.04 11.83 -5.74
C GLU A 118 -20.82 12.41 -4.55
N VAL A 119 -21.93 11.77 -4.16
CA VAL A 119 -22.72 12.16 -2.99
C VAL A 119 -21.88 12.07 -1.71
N SER A 120 -21.09 11.01 -1.55
CA SER A 120 -20.22 10.80 -0.39
C SER A 120 -19.06 11.79 -0.37
N LEU A 121 -18.48 12.07 -1.54
CA LEU A 121 -17.47 13.12 -1.73
C LEU A 121 -17.99 14.49 -1.29
N ARG A 122 -19.15 14.91 -1.80
CA ARG A 122 -19.77 16.20 -1.46
C ARG A 122 -20.11 16.30 0.03
N LYS A 123 -20.55 15.21 0.67
CA LYS A 123 -20.77 15.18 2.13
C LYS A 123 -19.48 15.46 2.91
N ARG A 124 -18.35 14.88 2.51
CA ARG A 124 -17.04 15.14 3.15
C ARG A 124 -16.55 16.56 2.89
N LEU A 125 -16.70 17.06 1.68
CA LEU A 125 -16.33 18.44 1.33
C LEU A 125 -17.09 19.46 2.18
N LYS A 126 -18.41 19.31 2.36
CA LYS A 126 -19.22 20.20 3.22
C LYS A 126 -18.77 20.20 4.69
N LEU A 127 -18.24 19.07 5.18
CA LEU A 127 -17.73 18.97 6.55
C LEU A 127 -16.46 19.80 6.70
N LEU A 128 -15.49 19.62 5.79
CA LEU A 128 -14.13 20.13 5.89
C LEU A 128 -13.92 21.53 5.29
N CYS A 129 -14.78 21.93 4.36
CA CYS A 129 -14.59 23.10 3.52
C CYS A 129 -15.84 23.97 3.44
N ASP A 130 -15.62 25.25 3.17
CA ASP A 130 -16.65 26.20 2.74
C ASP A 130 -16.54 26.39 1.21
N PHE A 131 -17.68 26.50 0.54
CA PHE A 131 -17.70 26.74 -0.90
C PHE A 131 -17.58 28.23 -1.18
N GLN A 132 -16.49 28.65 -1.83
CA GLN A 132 -16.18 30.04 -2.12
C GLN A 132 -15.69 30.19 -3.56
N ARG A 133 -16.33 31.08 -4.34
CA ARG A 133 -15.94 31.44 -5.72
C ARG A 133 -15.66 30.22 -6.62
N GLY A 134 -16.51 29.18 -6.55
CA GLY A 134 -16.37 27.97 -7.37
C GLY A 134 -15.38 26.93 -6.84
N SER A 135 -14.75 27.14 -5.68
CA SER A 135 -13.77 26.24 -5.07
C SER A 135 -14.14 25.86 -3.64
N TRP A 136 -13.70 24.68 -3.20
CA TRP A 136 -13.89 24.23 -1.80
C TRP A 136 -12.67 24.64 -0.98
N VAL A 137 -12.83 25.67 -0.15
CA VAL A 137 -11.78 26.23 0.70
C VAL A 137 -11.83 25.59 2.08
N MET A 138 -10.71 25.07 2.56
CA MET A 138 -10.61 24.46 3.89
C MET A 138 -11.05 25.46 4.97
N LYS A 139 -11.92 25.00 5.88
CA LYS A 139 -12.37 25.79 7.03
C LYS A 139 -11.21 26.09 7.98
N ARG A 140 -11.19 27.30 8.56
CA ARG A 140 -10.09 27.79 9.41
C ARG A 140 -9.95 27.06 10.75
N ASN A 141 -11.01 26.42 11.22
CA ASN A 141 -11.06 25.71 12.51
C ASN A 141 -10.58 24.25 12.43
N PHE A 142 -10.24 23.75 11.24
CA PHE A 142 -9.77 22.37 11.10
C PHE A 142 -8.27 22.26 11.25
N ARG A 143 -7.84 21.39 12.15
CA ARG A 143 -6.45 20.93 12.23
C ARG A 143 -6.23 19.83 11.19
N ILE A 144 -5.21 19.99 10.36
CA ILE A 144 -4.73 18.92 9.49
C ILE A 144 -4.05 17.86 10.38
N PRO A 145 -4.45 16.57 10.32
CA PRO A 145 -3.78 15.50 11.06
C PRO A 145 -2.28 15.41 10.72
N LEU A 146 -1.47 14.83 11.59
CA LEU A 146 -0.03 14.62 11.35
C LEU A 146 0.23 13.52 10.31
N GLU A 147 1.41 13.50 9.67
CA GLU A 147 1.69 12.52 8.62
C GLU A 147 1.55 11.06 9.10
N ASP A 148 1.95 10.76 10.34
CA ASP A 148 1.82 9.41 10.89
C ASP A 148 0.38 9.03 11.24
N GLU A 149 -0.49 10.01 11.51
CA GLU A 149 -1.94 9.78 11.61
C GLU A 149 -2.54 9.50 10.23
N LEU A 150 -2.12 10.26 9.21
CA LEU A 150 -2.55 10.05 7.82
C LEU A 150 -2.15 8.66 7.30
N ARG A 151 -0.92 8.22 7.56
CA ARG A 151 -0.41 6.89 7.15
C ARG A 151 -1.24 5.76 7.74
N ARG A 152 -1.62 5.87 9.02
CA ARG A 152 -2.42 4.85 9.71
C ARG A 152 -3.82 4.65 9.09
N MET A 153 -4.38 5.67 8.43
CA MET A 153 -5.70 5.56 7.79
C MET A 153 -5.72 4.68 6.53
N VAL A 154 -4.57 4.42 5.91
CA VAL A 154 -4.48 3.80 4.56
C VAL A 154 -3.56 2.58 4.53
N CYS A 155 -2.57 2.50 5.42
CA CYS A 155 -1.48 1.51 5.36
C CYS A 155 -1.94 0.05 5.43
N ALA A 156 -3.02 -0.26 6.15
CA ALA A 156 -3.52 -1.65 6.25
C ALA A 156 -4.07 -2.19 4.92
N PHE A 157 -4.47 -1.31 4.00
CA PHE A 157 -5.31 -1.68 2.87
C PHE A 157 -4.63 -1.53 1.50
N GLU A 158 -3.58 -0.71 1.38
CA GLU A 158 -2.77 -0.63 0.15
C GLU A 158 -2.10 -1.97 -0.18
N SER A 159 -1.75 -2.71 0.87
CA SER A 159 -1.28 -4.09 0.85
C SER A 159 -2.25 -5.09 0.21
N LEU A 160 -3.53 -4.76 0.09
CA LEU A 160 -4.60 -5.72 -0.19
C LEU A 160 -5.26 -5.57 -1.58
N LEU A 161 -4.95 -4.50 -2.31
CA LEU A 161 -5.59 -4.17 -3.59
C LEU A 161 -4.66 -4.32 -4.80
N ALA A 162 -3.52 -4.97 -4.61
CA ALA A 162 -2.56 -5.29 -5.66
C ALA A 162 -2.77 -6.73 -6.16
#